data_AF-A0A8T0EF54-F1
#
_entry.id   AF-A0A8T0EF54-F1
#
_cell.length_a   1.000
_cell.length_b   1.000
_cell.length_c   1.000
_cell.angle_alpha   90.00
_cell.angle_beta   90.00
_cell.angle_gamma   90.00
#
_symmetry.space_group_name_H-M   'P 1'
#
loop_
_entity.id
_entity.type
_entity.pdbx_description
1 polymer ?
#
loop_
_entity_poly.entity_id
_entity_poly.type
_entity_poly.pdbx_seq_one_letter_code
_entity_poly.pdbx_strand_id
1 'polypeptide(L)'
;MKSTILLMAFSFLLIETDGILDIPILDVGIDYIIDAIMKIPKQLITPPSNSDDSIRYILFTPENKNEICLLQPYAQQFDLCPFNTNYETKFLVHGLVEMLTPENLFIVLKDAILKHGDYNVILVDWTLYNVMPFRRAYRYAGIVARGLGYLEPVGHIDYYVNGGVDQPGCAIGSTYRVFKGKSLTVQSFLDQILCNHFIAIEYFINSLKDNCKFVARKCESNSEFEKGKCSSGIISEMGFIAKKIKGVPPTSKFFLKTSKSPPYCMG
;
A
#
# COMPACT_ATOMS: atom_id res chain seq x y z
N MET A 1 3.37 -10.45 -23.61
CA MET A 1 3.47 -10.31 -22.15
C MET A 1 2.44 -9.30 -21.68
N LYS A 2 1.48 -9.71 -20.84
CA LYS A 2 0.60 -8.77 -20.13
C LYS A 2 1.28 -8.45 -18.81
N SER A 3 1.47 -7.17 -18.53
CA SER A 3 2.07 -6.71 -17.29
C SER A 3 1.08 -5.80 -16.57
N THR A 4 0.87 -6.06 -15.29
CA THR A 4 0.09 -5.20 -14.41
C THR A 4 1.00 -4.71 -13.31
N ILE A 5 1.21 -3.40 -13.24
CA ILE A 5 1.92 -2.80 -12.12
C ILE A 5 0.91 -2.63 -11.00
N LEU A 6 1.11 -3.33 -9.89
CA LEU A 6 0.36 -3.06 -8.67
C LEU A 6 1.09 -1.96 -7.91
N LEU A 7 0.80 -0.71 -8.28
CA LEU A 7 1.16 0.44 -7.49
C LEU A 7 0.15 0.55 -6.35
N MET A 8 0.56 0.18 -5.13
CA MET A 8 -0.06 0.76 -3.95
C MET A 8 0.53 2.18 -3.82
N ALA A 9 -0.01 3.09 -4.63
CA ALA A 9 0.50 4.44 -4.75
C ALA A 9 0.32 5.20 -3.43
N PHE A 10 1.43 5.63 -2.85
CA PHE A 10 1.48 6.68 -1.84
C PHE A 10 2.03 7.94 -2.52
N SER A 11 1.27 9.02 -2.53
CA SER A 11 1.68 10.28 -3.16
C SER A 11 1.42 11.46 -2.21
N PHE A 12 2.47 12.26 -1.98
CA PHE A 12 2.46 13.43 -1.12
C PHE A 12 2.11 14.70 -1.91
N LEU A 13 1.38 15.64 -1.30
CA LEU A 13 1.21 17.01 -1.80
C LEU A 13 1.91 18.00 -0.84
N LEU A 14 2.64 18.97 -1.41
CA LEU A 14 3.29 20.10 -0.71
C LEU A 14 2.31 21.28 -0.61
N ILE A 15 2.02 21.83 0.58
CA ILE A 15 1.32 23.13 0.73
C ILE A 15 1.85 23.91 1.94
N GLU A 16 2.56 25.01 1.69
CA GLU A 16 3.20 25.95 2.65
C GLU A 16 2.29 26.55 3.73
N THR A 17 2.71 26.49 5.02
CA THR A 17 2.48 27.54 6.04
C THR A 17 3.50 27.44 7.19
N ASP A 18 3.95 28.58 7.73
CA ASP A 18 4.97 28.70 8.78
C ASP A 18 4.39 28.66 10.21
N GLY A 19 4.90 27.77 11.08
CA GLY A 19 4.66 27.79 12.53
C GLY A 19 5.04 26.48 13.25
N ILE A 20 5.92 26.55 14.25
CA ILE A 20 6.48 25.41 14.99
C ILE A 20 5.54 25.03 16.15
N LEU A 21 5.20 23.74 16.29
CA LEU A 21 4.45 23.18 17.42
C LEU A 21 5.28 22.07 18.07
N ASP A 22 5.67 22.27 19.33
CA ASP A 22 6.32 21.27 20.18
C ASP A 22 5.28 20.27 20.71
N ILE A 23 5.42 18.98 20.38
CA ILE A 23 4.60 17.90 20.93
C ILE A 23 5.53 16.83 21.53
N PRO A 24 5.59 16.70 22.87
CA PRO A 24 6.24 15.58 23.55
C PRO A 24 5.26 14.40 23.60
N ILE A 25 5.74 13.17 23.41
CA ILE A 25 5.25 11.86 23.92
C ILE A 25 5.73 10.75 22.95
N LEU A 26 6.78 10.03 23.36
CA LEU A 26 7.37 8.81 22.79
C LEU A 26 7.11 7.65 23.78
N ASP A 27 7.02 6.38 23.37
CA ASP A 27 8.11 5.46 23.79
C ASP A 27 8.18 4.05 23.14
N VAL A 28 7.53 3.73 22.01
CA VAL A 28 7.83 2.40 21.39
C VAL A 28 7.83 2.40 19.86
N GLY A 29 6.92 3.12 19.22
CA GLY A 29 6.90 3.22 17.74
C GLY A 29 7.79 4.35 17.20
N ILE A 30 7.93 5.42 17.99
CA ILE A 30 8.62 6.64 17.56
C ILE A 30 10.13 6.52 17.75
N ASP A 31 10.65 5.81 18.76
CA ASP A 31 12.11 5.64 18.94
C ASP A 31 12.75 4.95 17.74
N TYR A 32 12.08 3.99 17.12
CA TYR A 32 12.57 3.35 15.90
C TYR A 32 12.60 4.32 14.72
N ILE A 33 11.54 5.13 14.56
CA ILE A 33 11.46 6.13 13.50
C ILE A 33 12.46 7.27 13.74
N ILE A 34 12.63 7.73 14.98
CA ILE A 34 13.59 8.77 15.39
C ILE A 34 15.02 8.26 15.27
N ASP A 35 15.33 7.04 15.71
CA ASP A 35 16.67 6.46 15.56
C ASP A 35 17.02 6.25 14.08
N ALA A 36 16.05 5.82 13.26
CA ALA A 36 16.20 5.77 11.81
C ALA A 36 16.41 7.16 11.20
N ILE A 37 15.73 8.21 11.69
CA ILE A 37 15.87 9.61 11.23
C ILE A 37 17.22 10.22 11.66
N MET A 38 17.67 9.98 12.89
CA MET A 38 18.84 10.61 13.51
C MET A 38 20.16 10.07 12.98
N LYS A 39 20.16 8.88 12.34
CA LYS A 39 21.35 8.24 11.77
C LYS A 39 21.61 8.59 10.31
N ILE A 40 20.80 9.44 9.67
CA ILE A 40 20.92 9.73 8.23
C ILE A 40 21.83 10.94 7.94
N PRO A 41 22.86 10.79 7.08
CA PRO A 41 23.68 11.91 6.64
C PRO A 41 22.89 12.88 5.74
N LYS A 42 23.13 14.18 5.93
CA LYS A 42 22.46 15.31 5.26
C LYS A 42 22.48 15.34 3.72
N GLN A 43 23.12 14.39 3.04
CA GLN A 43 23.45 14.46 1.60
C GLN A 43 22.42 13.83 0.63
N LEU A 44 21.36 13.18 1.11
CA LEU A 44 20.37 12.49 0.26
C LEU A 44 19.35 13.44 -0.40
N ILE A 45 19.80 14.24 -1.39
CA ILE A 45 18.93 15.13 -2.20
C ILE A 45 18.95 14.75 -3.70
N THR A 46 19.77 13.79 -4.13
CA THR A 46 19.71 13.29 -5.51
C THR A 46 18.58 12.26 -5.66
N PRO A 47 17.75 12.33 -6.73
CA PRO A 47 16.84 11.25 -7.08
C PRO A 47 17.61 9.93 -7.14
N PRO A 48 17.05 8.81 -6.66
CA PRO A 48 17.73 7.53 -6.72
C PRO A 48 18.03 7.18 -8.18
N SER A 49 19.31 7.04 -8.51
CA SER A 49 19.77 6.43 -9.75
C SER A 49 20.17 4.99 -9.44
N ASN A 50 19.65 4.02 -10.18
CA ASN A 50 20.05 2.61 -10.04
C ASN A 50 21.41 2.33 -10.71
N SER A 51 22.41 3.14 -10.38
CA SER A 51 23.76 3.10 -10.96
C SER A 51 24.70 2.13 -10.23
N ASP A 52 24.27 1.58 -9.10
CA ASP A 52 25.04 0.78 -8.15
C ASP A 52 24.23 -0.40 -7.57
N ASP A 53 23.22 -0.90 -8.30
CA ASP A 53 22.31 -1.97 -7.88
C ASP A 53 21.54 -1.69 -6.56
N SER A 54 21.40 -0.42 -6.22
CA SER A 54 20.67 0.06 -5.04
C SER A 54 19.16 -0.17 -5.10
N ILE A 55 18.60 -0.39 -6.29
CA ILE A 55 17.22 -0.87 -6.49
C ILE A 55 17.29 -2.29 -7.06
N ARG A 56 16.77 -3.25 -6.30
CA ARG A 56 16.82 -4.68 -6.65
C ARG A 56 15.47 -5.16 -7.14
N TYR A 57 15.45 -5.95 -8.20
CA TYR A 57 14.25 -6.59 -8.72
C TYR A 57 14.29 -8.07 -8.37
N ILE A 58 13.44 -8.50 -7.44
CA ILE A 58 13.44 -9.87 -6.93
C ILE A 58 12.28 -10.63 -7.57
N LEU A 59 12.58 -11.62 -8.41
CA LEU A 59 11.57 -12.46 -9.05
C LEU A 59 11.17 -13.63 -8.16
N PHE A 60 9.86 -13.84 -8.06
CA PHE A 60 9.23 -15.04 -7.53
C PHE A 60 8.19 -15.57 -8.49
N THR A 61 8.19 -16.89 -8.65
CA THR A 61 7.25 -17.66 -9.48
C THR A 61 6.79 -18.89 -8.70
N PRO A 62 5.85 -19.71 -9.21
CA PRO A 62 5.53 -21.00 -8.61
C PRO A 62 6.75 -21.91 -8.41
N GLU A 63 7.77 -21.81 -9.28
CA GLU A 63 8.98 -22.65 -9.25
C GLU A 63 9.95 -22.23 -8.14
N ASN A 64 10.06 -20.92 -7.86
CA ASN A 64 11.02 -20.37 -6.88
C ASN A 64 10.34 -19.52 -5.78
N LYS A 65 9.15 -19.91 -5.31
CA LYS A 65 8.35 -19.11 -4.37
C LYS A 65 9.08 -18.68 -3.09
N ASN A 66 10.09 -19.44 -2.65
CA ASN A 66 10.87 -19.22 -1.43
C ASN A 66 12.35 -18.86 -1.72
N GLU A 67 12.76 -18.84 -2.98
CA GLU A 67 14.16 -18.65 -3.37
C GLU A 67 14.31 -17.32 -4.13
N ILE A 68 15.19 -16.46 -3.63
CA ILE A 68 15.45 -15.15 -4.22
C ILE A 68 16.13 -15.33 -5.57
N CYS A 69 15.52 -14.84 -6.64
CA CYS A 69 16.18 -14.66 -7.93
C CYS A 69 16.27 -13.18 -8.27
N LEU A 70 17.48 -12.64 -8.36
CA LEU A 70 17.72 -11.24 -8.67
C LEU A 70 17.72 -11.02 -10.18
N LEU A 71 16.74 -10.26 -10.65
CA LEU A 71 16.69 -9.75 -12.02
C LEU A 71 17.55 -8.49 -12.09
N GLN A 72 18.52 -8.49 -13.00
CA GLN A 72 19.26 -7.31 -13.39
C GLN A 72 18.65 -6.72 -14.67
N PRO A 73 18.80 -5.41 -14.93
CA PRO A 73 18.19 -4.74 -16.08
C PRO A 73 18.90 -5.04 -17.41
N TYR A 74 19.37 -6.28 -17.63
CA TYR A 74 19.98 -6.74 -18.87
C TYR A 74 19.32 -8.05 -19.34
N ALA A 75 19.06 -8.15 -20.64
CA ALA A 75 18.19 -9.18 -21.22
C ALA A 75 18.63 -10.64 -20.91
N GLN A 76 19.93 -10.91 -20.83
CA GLN A 76 20.49 -12.24 -20.57
C GLN A 76 20.14 -12.80 -19.18
N GLN A 77 19.74 -11.94 -18.22
CA GLN A 77 19.43 -12.39 -16.87
C GLN A 77 18.04 -13.05 -16.76
N PHE A 78 17.14 -12.81 -17.73
CA PHE A 78 15.83 -13.48 -17.77
C PHE A 78 15.95 -14.98 -18.10
N ASP A 79 17.09 -15.43 -18.63
CA ASP A 79 17.38 -16.85 -18.87
C ASP A 79 17.93 -17.56 -17.61
N LEU A 80 18.39 -16.81 -16.62
CA LEU A 80 18.98 -17.35 -15.38
C LEU A 80 17.94 -17.52 -14.27
N CYS A 81 16.88 -16.73 -14.29
CA CYS A 81 15.76 -16.84 -13.37
C CYS A 81 14.62 -17.64 -14.03
N PRO A 82 13.76 -18.32 -13.26
CA PRO A 82 12.62 -19.07 -13.78
C PRO A 82 11.47 -18.14 -14.24
N PHE A 83 11.78 -17.12 -15.03
CA PHE A 83 10.80 -16.20 -15.60
C PHE A 83 10.01 -16.90 -16.70
N ASN A 84 8.68 -16.90 -16.59
CA ASN A 84 7.84 -17.56 -17.57
C ASN A 84 7.05 -16.53 -18.39
N THR A 85 7.33 -16.45 -19.69
CA THR A 85 6.69 -15.48 -20.60
C THR A 85 5.19 -15.70 -20.81
N ASN A 86 4.67 -16.88 -20.43
CA ASN A 86 3.24 -17.18 -20.45
C ASN A 86 2.49 -16.67 -19.21
N TYR A 87 3.20 -16.41 -18.11
CA TYR A 87 2.60 -15.87 -16.89
C TYR A 87 2.42 -14.36 -16.99
N GLU A 88 1.37 -13.85 -16.36
CA GLU A 88 1.21 -12.41 -16.19
C GLU A 88 2.23 -11.89 -15.17
N THR A 89 2.85 -10.74 -15.45
CA THR A 89 3.84 -10.14 -14.55
C THR A 89 3.19 -9.12 -13.63
N LYS A 90 3.43 -9.27 -12.32
CA LYS A 90 2.96 -8.38 -11.25
C LYS A 90 4.17 -7.73 -10.57
N PHE A 91 4.24 -6.40 -10.64
CA PHE A 91 5.24 -5.65 -9.87
C PHE A 91 4.66 -5.27 -8.51
N LEU A 92 5.40 -5.58 -7.45
CA LEU A 92 5.12 -5.16 -6.08
C LEU A 92 6.16 -4.13 -5.67
N VAL A 93 5.72 -2.90 -5.41
CA VAL A 93 6.59 -1.80 -4.97
C VAL A 93 6.20 -1.44 -3.54
N HIS A 94 7.11 -1.67 -2.60
CA HIS A 94 6.87 -1.36 -1.18
C HIS A 94 6.96 0.15 -0.90
N GLY A 95 6.47 0.57 0.25
CA GLY A 95 6.29 1.97 0.63
C GLY A 95 7.30 2.48 1.66
N LEU A 96 6.89 3.55 2.36
CA LEU A 96 7.71 4.27 3.34
C LEU A 96 8.17 3.38 4.50
N VAL A 97 9.47 3.42 4.82
CA VAL A 97 10.06 2.79 6.02
C VAL A 97 9.88 1.24 6.06
N GLU A 98 9.47 0.63 4.95
CA GLU A 98 9.34 -0.82 4.85
C GLU A 98 10.71 -1.48 4.63
N MET A 99 11.01 -2.49 5.45
CA MET A 99 12.12 -3.41 5.20
C MET A 99 11.55 -4.77 4.81
N LEU A 100 12.07 -5.34 3.73
CA LEU A 100 11.68 -6.67 3.25
C LEU A 100 12.29 -7.77 4.14
N THR A 101 11.66 -8.01 5.29
CA THR A 101 11.92 -9.20 6.12
C THR A 101 10.97 -10.33 5.71
N PRO A 102 11.25 -11.61 6.05
CA PRO A 102 10.35 -12.73 5.73
C PRO A 102 8.91 -12.56 6.23
N GLU A 103 8.72 -11.78 7.29
CA GLU A 103 7.43 -11.50 7.92
C GLU A 103 6.74 -10.24 7.37
N ASN A 104 7.37 -9.53 6.43
CA ASN A 104 6.86 -8.28 5.86
C ASN A 104 5.56 -8.50 5.06
N LEU A 105 4.62 -7.54 5.11
CA LEU A 105 3.33 -7.62 4.41
C LEU A 105 3.45 -7.79 2.89
N PHE A 106 4.50 -7.28 2.25
CA PHE A 106 4.76 -7.47 0.82
C PHE A 106 5.20 -8.90 0.50
N ILE A 107 5.86 -9.60 1.42
CA ILE A 107 6.15 -11.04 1.29
C ILE A 107 4.85 -11.84 1.42
N VAL A 108 3.99 -11.50 2.38
CA VAL A 108 2.66 -12.11 2.52
C VAL A 108 1.79 -11.86 1.28
N LEU A 109 1.82 -10.65 0.73
CA LEU A 109 1.10 -10.29 -0.49
C LEU A 109 1.64 -11.08 -1.70
N LYS A 110 2.96 -11.17 -1.86
CA LYS A 110 3.60 -12.01 -2.87
C LYS A 110 3.11 -13.46 -2.76
N ASP A 111 3.12 -14.04 -1.56
CA ASP A 111 2.64 -15.40 -1.32
C ASP A 111 1.16 -15.56 -1.65
N ALA A 112 0.33 -14.57 -1.30
CA ALA A 112 -1.09 -14.58 -1.62
C ALA A 112 -1.33 -14.53 -3.14
N ILE A 113 -0.57 -13.74 -3.89
CA ILE A 113 -0.64 -13.67 -5.35
C ILE A 113 -0.24 -15.01 -5.98
N LEU A 114 0.89 -15.59 -5.57
CA LEU A 114 1.37 -16.89 -6.09
C LEU A 114 0.46 -18.05 -5.70
N LYS A 115 -0.30 -17.94 -4.59
CA LYS A 115 -1.34 -18.90 -4.23
C LYS A 115 -2.59 -18.77 -5.10
N HIS A 116 -2.93 -17.55 -5.53
CA HIS A 116 -4.10 -17.28 -6.35
C HIS A 116 -3.92 -17.75 -7.80
N GLY A 117 -2.68 -17.78 -8.32
CA GLY A 117 -2.41 -18.31 -9.66
C GLY A 117 -0.95 -18.21 -10.09
N ASP A 118 -0.71 -18.61 -11.33
CA ASP A 118 0.64 -18.62 -11.91
C ASP A 118 1.02 -17.22 -12.42
N TYR A 119 1.89 -16.56 -11.68
CA TYR A 119 2.36 -15.19 -11.96
C TYR A 119 3.88 -15.09 -11.90
N ASN A 120 4.44 -14.15 -12.66
CA ASN A 120 5.76 -13.61 -12.38
C ASN A 120 5.60 -12.45 -11.38
N VAL A 121 5.91 -12.66 -10.10
CA VAL A 121 5.85 -11.60 -9.09
C VAL A 121 7.24 -10.99 -8.94
N ILE A 122 7.39 -9.71 -9.32
CA ILE A 122 8.65 -8.98 -9.19
C ILE A 122 8.50 -7.98 -8.03
N LEU A 123 9.18 -8.26 -6.93
CA LEU A 123 9.27 -7.36 -5.79
C LEU A 123 10.41 -6.36 -6.00
N VAL A 124 10.07 -5.08 -6.03
CA VAL A 124 11.02 -3.97 -6.22
C VAL A 124 11.51 -3.51 -4.86
N ASP A 125 12.74 -3.85 -4.54
CA ASP A 125 13.38 -3.45 -3.30
C ASP A 125 14.17 -2.16 -3.48
N TRP A 126 13.63 -1.08 -2.94
CA TRP A 126 14.24 0.25 -2.89
C TRP A 126 14.41 0.73 -1.44
N THR A 127 14.61 -0.21 -0.49
CA THR A 127 14.76 0.07 0.96
C THR A 127 15.85 1.10 1.26
N LEU A 128 16.88 1.22 0.43
CA LEU A 128 17.93 2.24 0.59
C LEU A 128 17.38 3.68 0.50
N TYR A 129 16.27 3.87 -0.22
CA TYR A 129 15.71 5.18 -0.57
C TYR A 129 14.31 5.43 -0.02
N ASN A 130 13.66 4.40 0.54
CA ASN A 130 12.31 4.52 1.11
C ASN A 130 12.31 5.10 2.53
N VAL A 131 13.48 5.48 3.07
CA VAL A 131 13.64 6.20 4.33
C VAL A 131 13.85 7.68 4.01
N MET A 132 12.83 8.48 4.29
CA MET A 132 12.74 9.90 3.94
C MET A 132 13.82 10.81 4.56
N PRO A 133 14.20 11.91 3.87
CA PRO A 133 14.60 13.16 4.53
C PRO A 133 13.35 14.02 4.82
N PHE A 134 12.71 13.80 5.97
CA PHE A 134 11.40 14.38 6.35
C PHE A 134 11.38 15.89 6.70
N ARG A 135 12.45 16.66 6.49
CA ARG A 135 12.48 18.08 6.91
C ARG A 135 11.38 18.94 6.25
N ARG A 136 10.93 18.60 5.04
CA ARG A 136 9.89 19.36 4.31
C ARG A 136 8.45 18.97 4.66
N ALA A 137 8.16 17.71 5.01
CA ALA A 137 6.80 17.29 5.37
C ALA A 137 6.47 17.54 6.85
N TYR A 138 7.49 17.66 7.72
CA TYR A 138 7.30 18.09 9.11
C TYR A 138 6.71 19.51 9.20
N ARG A 139 6.98 20.34 8.18
CA ARG A 139 6.38 21.68 8.02
C ARG A 139 4.86 21.65 7.79
N TYR A 140 4.29 20.47 7.49
CA TYR A 140 2.88 20.25 7.17
C TYR A 140 2.21 19.25 8.11
N ALA A 141 2.72 19.11 9.34
CA ALA A 141 2.20 18.16 10.33
C ALA A 141 0.67 18.28 10.55
N GLY A 142 0.09 19.47 10.39
CA GLY A 142 -1.37 19.69 10.43
C GLY A 142 -2.17 19.08 9.27
N ILE A 143 -1.54 18.84 8.12
CA ILE A 143 -2.12 18.12 6.96
C ILE A 143 -1.86 16.61 7.11
N VAL A 144 -0.67 16.21 7.60
CA VAL A 144 -0.35 14.82 7.97
C VAL A 144 -1.27 14.31 9.09
N ALA A 145 -1.83 15.21 9.91
CA ALA A 145 -2.85 14.88 10.90
C ALA A 145 -4.16 14.32 10.31
N ARG A 146 -4.38 14.37 8.99
CA ARG A 146 -5.55 13.73 8.33
C ARG A 146 -5.26 12.34 7.75
N GLY A 147 -4.06 11.81 7.94
CA GLY A 147 -3.66 10.47 7.48
C GLY A 147 -2.55 10.50 6.43
N LEU A 148 -1.98 9.32 6.13
CA LEU A 148 -0.86 9.14 5.19
C LEU A 148 -1.33 8.80 3.75
N GLY A 149 -2.63 8.96 3.45
CA GLY A 149 -3.23 8.65 2.15
C GLY A 149 -3.50 9.89 1.29
N TYR A 150 -3.84 9.67 0.02
CA TYR A 150 -4.22 10.72 -0.93
C TYR A 150 -5.73 10.68 -1.18
N LEU A 151 -6.43 11.81 -0.99
CA LEU A 151 -7.90 11.87 -1.06
C LEU A 151 -8.43 12.20 -2.46
N GLU A 152 -7.64 12.90 -3.27
CA GLU A 152 -8.06 13.22 -4.63
C GLU A 152 -7.95 11.98 -5.53
N PRO A 153 -8.92 11.76 -6.43
CA PRO A 153 -8.92 10.59 -7.29
C PRO A 153 -7.82 10.70 -8.36
N VAL A 154 -7.01 9.65 -8.50
CA VAL A 154 -5.88 9.58 -9.44
C VAL A 154 -5.97 8.40 -10.39
N GLY A 155 -6.89 7.48 -10.14
CA GLY A 155 -7.09 6.27 -10.93
C GLY A 155 -8.12 6.44 -12.05
N HIS A 156 -8.32 5.35 -12.80
CA HIS A 156 -9.54 5.22 -13.60
C HIS A 156 -10.77 5.06 -12.70
N ILE A 157 -10.58 4.34 -11.60
CA ILE A 157 -11.54 4.07 -10.55
C ILE A 157 -10.79 4.22 -9.23
N ASP A 158 -11.36 4.99 -8.30
CA ASP A 158 -10.80 5.23 -6.97
C ASP A 158 -11.78 4.72 -5.92
N TYR A 159 -11.31 3.81 -5.06
CA TYR A 159 -12.13 3.16 -4.04
C TYR A 159 -11.92 3.80 -2.67
N TYR A 160 -13.01 4.29 -2.08
CA TYR A 160 -13.04 4.94 -0.77
C TYR A 160 -13.66 3.98 0.26
N VAL A 161 -12.82 3.07 0.77
CA VAL A 161 -13.21 2.06 1.76
C VAL A 161 -13.57 2.75 3.07
N ASN A 162 -14.79 2.53 3.56
CA ASN A 162 -15.35 3.20 4.74
C ASN A 162 -15.29 4.73 4.66
N GLY A 163 -15.33 5.30 3.45
CA GLY A 163 -15.19 6.74 3.22
C GLY A 163 -13.75 7.22 3.03
N GLY A 164 -12.76 6.34 3.16
CA GLY A 164 -11.36 6.58 2.78
C GLY A 164 -10.47 7.22 3.85
N VAL A 165 -10.97 7.40 5.08
CA VAL A 165 -10.22 8.03 6.18
C VAL A 165 -10.07 7.07 7.35
N ASP A 166 -11.15 6.83 8.09
CA ASP A 166 -11.13 6.03 9.31
C ASP A 166 -11.63 4.60 9.06
N GLN A 167 -10.77 3.63 9.37
CA GLN A 167 -11.05 2.23 9.12
C GLN A 167 -11.54 1.55 10.40
N PRO A 168 -12.64 0.77 10.36
CA PRO A 168 -13.20 0.12 11.55
C PRO A 168 -12.23 -0.80 12.29
N GLY A 169 -11.29 -1.44 11.56
CA GLY A 169 -10.23 -2.28 12.14
C GLY A 169 -9.09 -1.49 12.80
N CYS A 170 -9.15 -0.16 12.79
CA CYS A 170 -8.14 0.76 13.32
C CYS A 170 -8.67 1.64 14.46
N ALA A 171 -9.83 1.31 15.03
CA ALA A 171 -10.30 1.94 16.25
C ALA A 171 -9.38 1.56 17.43
N ILE A 172 -9.29 2.45 18.43
CA ILE A 172 -8.52 2.20 19.67
C ILE A 172 -8.91 0.84 20.26
N GLY A 173 -7.90 0.03 20.61
CA GLY A 173 -8.05 -1.34 21.10
C GLY A 173 -8.08 -2.42 20.01
N SER A 174 -8.14 -2.07 18.73
CA SER A 174 -8.04 -3.03 17.62
C SER A 174 -6.58 -3.46 17.41
N THR A 175 -6.39 -4.65 16.82
CA THR A 175 -5.06 -5.13 16.45
C THR A 175 -4.85 -5.01 14.94
N TYR A 176 -3.65 -4.59 14.55
CA TYR A 176 -3.25 -4.45 13.15
C TYR A 176 -1.83 -4.99 12.94
N ARG A 177 -1.58 -5.53 11.75
CA ARG A 177 -0.24 -6.00 11.39
C ARG A 177 0.62 -4.83 10.95
N VAL A 178 1.81 -4.76 11.51
CA VAL A 178 2.84 -3.77 11.18
C VAL A 178 4.05 -4.41 10.54
N PHE A 179 5.02 -3.58 10.18
CA PHE A 179 6.35 -3.95 9.75
C PHE A 179 6.91 -5.14 10.55
N LYS A 180 7.51 -6.10 9.84
CA LYS A 180 8.00 -7.40 10.37
C LYS A 180 6.91 -8.35 10.87
N GLY A 181 5.68 -8.24 10.35
CA GLY A 181 4.59 -9.19 10.60
C GLY A 181 4.12 -9.27 12.05
N LYS A 182 4.57 -8.36 12.90
CA LYS A 182 4.08 -8.24 14.28
C LYS A 182 2.68 -7.65 14.27
N SER A 183 1.82 -8.13 15.15
CA SER A 183 0.54 -7.48 15.41
C SER A 183 0.71 -6.49 16.56
N LEU A 184 0.35 -5.23 16.34
CA LEU A 184 0.29 -4.19 17.37
C LEU A 184 -1.16 -3.88 17.70
N THR A 185 -1.39 -3.39 18.92
CA THR A 185 -2.67 -2.84 19.33
C THR A 185 -2.67 -1.34 19.06
N VAL A 186 -3.75 -0.80 18.50
CA VAL A 186 -3.95 0.64 18.36
C VAL A 186 -4.17 1.24 19.76
N GLN A 187 -3.20 1.99 20.26
CA GLN A 187 -3.26 2.61 21.59
C GLN A 187 -3.24 4.14 21.53
N SER A 188 -2.75 4.70 20.42
CA SER A 188 -2.61 6.13 20.23
C SER A 188 -3.19 6.61 18.91
N PHE A 189 -3.33 7.93 18.76
CA PHE A 189 -3.69 8.56 17.50
C PHE A 189 -2.69 8.26 16.38
N LEU A 190 -1.40 8.16 16.71
CA LEU A 190 -0.37 7.81 15.73
C LEU A 190 -0.51 6.36 15.25
N ASP A 191 -0.81 5.41 16.16
CA ASP A 191 -1.10 4.03 15.76
C ASP A 191 -2.32 3.94 14.86
N GLN A 192 -3.33 4.77 15.09
CA GLN A 192 -4.51 4.83 14.25
C GLN A 192 -4.17 5.35 12.85
N ILE A 193 -3.35 6.38 12.72
CA ILE A 193 -2.85 6.87 11.42
C ILE A 193 -2.08 5.76 10.68
N LEU A 194 -1.17 5.07 11.37
CA LEU A 194 -0.38 3.99 10.78
C LEU A 194 -1.27 2.81 10.38
N CYS A 195 -2.20 2.40 11.25
CA CYS A 195 -3.16 1.34 10.94
C CYS A 195 -4.04 1.68 9.73
N ASN A 196 -4.64 2.88 9.71
CA ASN A 196 -5.48 3.35 8.61
C ASN A 196 -4.72 3.35 7.27
N HIS A 197 -3.40 3.56 7.32
CA HIS A 197 -2.53 3.49 6.14
C HIS A 197 -2.25 2.04 5.70
N PHE A 198 -1.78 1.17 6.61
CA PHE A 198 -1.36 -0.20 6.24
C PHE A 198 -2.52 -1.15 5.95
N ILE A 199 -3.71 -0.91 6.48
CA ILE A 199 -4.86 -1.80 6.30
C ILE A 199 -5.33 -1.91 4.84
N ALA A 200 -4.96 -0.96 3.97
CA ALA A 200 -5.20 -1.08 2.53
C ALA A 200 -4.54 -2.34 1.92
N ILE A 201 -3.33 -2.70 2.40
CA ILE A 201 -2.61 -3.91 1.97
C ILE A 201 -3.40 -5.16 2.40
N GLU A 202 -3.92 -5.16 3.63
CA GLU A 202 -4.75 -6.25 4.15
C GLU A 202 -6.05 -6.42 3.35
N TYR A 203 -6.74 -5.33 2.98
CA TYR A 203 -7.90 -5.41 2.10
C TYR A 203 -7.53 -6.02 0.74
N PHE A 204 -6.39 -5.60 0.17
CA PHE A 204 -5.92 -6.16 -1.10
C PHE A 204 -5.59 -7.65 -0.98
N ILE A 205 -4.90 -8.07 0.09
CA ILE A 205 -4.61 -9.49 0.36
C ILE A 205 -5.90 -10.29 0.50
N ASN A 206 -6.90 -9.76 1.20
CA ASN A 206 -8.18 -10.47 1.36
C ASN A 206 -8.99 -10.54 0.07
N SER A 207 -8.83 -9.58 -0.85
CA SER A 207 -9.48 -9.61 -2.17
C SER A 207 -8.97 -10.72 -3.09
N LEU A 208 -7.84 -11.37 -2.76
CA LEU A 208 -7.33 -12.56 -3.44
C LEU A 208 -8.04 -13.85 -3.01
N LYS A 209 -8.93 -13.82 -2.01
CA LYS A 209 -9.63 -15.01 -1.52
C LYS A 209 -10.94 -15.20 -2.29
N ASP A 210 -11.15 -16.38 -2.86
CA ASP A 210 -12.34 -16.72 -3.68
C ASP A 210 -13.68 -16.45 -2.97
N ASN A 211 -13.70 -16.57 -1.65
CA ASN A 211 -14.90 -16.38 -0.82
C ASN A 211 -15.05 -14.97 -0.23
N CYS A 212 -14.28 -13.98 -0.71
CA CYS A 212 -14.25 -12.64 -0.16
C CYS A 212 -14.29 -11.57 -1.25
N LYS A 213 -15.43 -10.89 -1.37
CA LYS A 213 -15.64 -9.86 -2.39
C LYS A 213 -15.80 -8.48 -1.77
N PHE A 214 -15.02 -7.53 -2.28
CA PHE A 214 -15.12 -6.12 -1.91
C PHE A 214 -15.95 -5.37 -2.94
N VAL A 215 -17.27 -5.49 -2.84
CA VAL A 215 -18.19 -4.86 -3.78
C VAL A 215 -18.35 -3.39 -3.45
N ALA A 216 -17.86 -2.54 -4.35
CA ALA A 216 -17.98 -1.09 -4.26
C ALA A 216 -18.98 -0.55 -5.26
N ARG A 217 -19.56 0.61 -4.94
CA ARG A 217 -20.61 1.23 -5.74
C ARG A 217 -20.23 2.65 -6.11
N LYS A 218 -20.40 3.01 -7.39
CA LYS A 218 -20.16 4.38 -7.86
C LYS A 218 -21.10 5.33 -7.15
N CYS A 219 -20.55 6.39 -6.56
CA CYS A 219 -21.32 7.44 -5.91
C CYS A 219 -20.58 8.77 -6.06
N GLU A 220 -21.28 9.90 -5.95
CA GLU A 220 -20.63 11.22 -6.05
C GLU A 220 -19.91 11.61 -4.75
N SER A 221 -20.37 11.12 -3.60
CA SER A 221 -19.72 11.32 -2.31
C SER A 221 -20.03 10.21 -1.31
N ASN A 222 -19.21 10.12 -0.25
CA ASN A 222 -19.49 9.19 0.85
C ASN A 222 -20.85 9.49 1.50
N SER A 223 -21.23 10.77 1.67
CA SER A 223 -22.52 11.14 2.28
C SER A 223 -23.71 10.57 1.51
N GLU A 224 -23.64 10.54 0.18
CA GLU A 224 -24.70 9.96 -0.64
C GLU A 224 -24.71 8.44 -0.59
N PHE A 225 -23.53 7.83 -0.49
CA PHE A 225 -23.37 6.40 -0.29
C PHE A 225 -23.98 5.94 1.04
N GLU A 226 -23.67 6.60 2.16
CA GLU A 226 -24.25 6.29 3.47
C GLU A 226 -25.78 6.44 3.49
N LYS A 227 -26.32 7.39 2.72
CA LYS A 227 -27.77 7.62 2.59
C LYS A 227 -28.46 6.65 1.61
N GLY A 228 -27.72 5.71 1.03
CA GLY A 228 -28.25 4.73 0.08
C GLY A 228 -28.68 5.31 -1.28
N LYS A 229 -28.33 6.57 -1.58
CA LYS A 229 -28.80 7.25 -2.80
C LYS A 229 -28.29 6.61 -4.10
N CYS A 230 -27.13 5.98 -4.05
CA CYS A 230 -26.53 5.30 -5.20
C CYS A 230 -26.76 3.79 -5.20
N SER A 231 -27.82 3.27 -4.56
CA SER A 231 -28.10 1.83 -4.49
C SER A 231 -28.24 1.14 -5.86
N SER A 232 -28.68 1.85 -6.89
CA SER A 232 -28.75 1.38 -8.28
C SER A 232 -27.49 1.71 -9.12
N GLY A 233 -26.48 2.31 -8.49
CA GLY A 233 -25.24 2.71 -9.13
C GLY A 233 -24.40 1.52 -9.60
N ILE A 234 -23.53 1.80 -10.57
CA ILE A 234 -22.57 0.84 -11.14
C ILE A 234 -21.74 0.21 -10.02
N ILE A 235 -21.61 -1.10 -10.04
CA ILE A 235 -20.78 -1.86 -9.09
C ILE A 235 -19.41 -2.18 -9.69
N SER A 236 -18.40 -2.26 -8.83
CA SER A 236 -17.06 -2.70 -9.16
C SER A 236 -16.47 -3.46 -7.99
N GLU A 237 -15.73 -4.54 -8.26
CA GLU A 237 -15.02 -5.28 -7.22
C GLU A 237 -13.63 -4.66 -7.01
N MET A 238 -13.35 -4.22 -5.79
CA MET A 238 -12.08 -3.64 -5.39
C MET A 238 -11.03 -4.73 -5.16
N GLY A 239 -9.77 -4.41 -5.40
CA GLY A 239 -8.62 -5.25 -5.06
C GLY A 239 -8.01 -5.92 -6.28
N PHE A 240 -7.58 -7.17 -6.15
CA PHE A 240 -6.77 -7.85 -7.17
C PHE A 240 -7.49 -8.00 -8.52
N ILE A 241 -8.81 -8.21 -8.49
CA ILE A 241 -9.59 -8.39 -9.71
C ILE A 241 -10.13 -7.09 -10.31
N ALA A 242 -9.82 -5.94 -9.70
CA ALA A 242 -10.32 -4.64 -10.14
C ALA A 242 -9.94 -4.37 -11.60
N LYS A 243 -10.92 -3.92 -12.38
CA LYS A 243 -10.78 -3.65 -13.82
C LYS A 243 -11.42 -2.33 -14.18
N LYS A 244 -10.88 -1.68 -15.20
CA LYS A 244 -11.51 -0.52 -15.81
C LYS A 244 -12.89 -0.91 -16.36
N ILE A 245 -13.90 -0.12 -16.01
CA ILE A 245 -15.27 -0.32 -16.51
C ILE A 245 -15.48 0.55 -17.74
N LYS A 246 -15.94 -0.06 -18.84
CA LYS A 246 -16.24 0.67 -20.08
C LYS A 246 -17.38 1.67 -19.84
N GLY A 247 -17.19 2.92 -20.27
CA GLY A 247 -18.19 3.98 -20.10
C GLY A 247 -18.15 4.68 -18.74
N VAL A 248 -17.33 4.22 -17.79
CA VAL A 248 -17.06 4.95 -16.55
C VAL A 248 -15.91 5.93 -16.79
N PRO A 249 -16.09 7.24 -16.55
CA PRO A 249 -15.03 8.23 -16.68
C PRO A 249 -13.84 7.92 -15.76
N PRO A 250 -12.61 8.36 -16.11
CA PRO A 250 -11.50 8.34 -15.16
C PRO A 250 -11.85 9.16 -13.91
N THR A 251 -11.09 8.96 -12.83
CA THR A 251 -11.27 9.60 -11.52
C THR A 251 -12.66 9.37 -10.89
N SER A 252 -13.36 8.31 -11.32
CA SER A 252 -14.66 7.94 -10.79
C SER A 252 -14.53 7.33 -9.39
N LYS A 253 -15.32 7.85 -8.45
CA LYS A 253 -15.31 7.44 -7.04
C LYS A 253 -16.27 6.28 -6.77
N PHE A 254 -15.77 5.26 -6.11
CA PHE A 254 -16.53 4.09 -5.67
C PHE A 254 -16.40 3.93 -4.16
N PHE A 255 -17.49 3.59 -3.49
CA PHE A 255 -17.56 3.51 -2.04
C PHE A 255 -18.01 2.12 -1.61
N LEU A 256 -17.49 1.64 -0.48
CA LEU A 256 -17.82 0.36 0.12
C LEU A 256 -17.60 0.40 1.64
N LYS A 257 -18.27 -0.50 2.35
CA LYS A 257 -18.02 -0.77 3.77
C LYS A 257 -17.28 -2.07 3.95
N THR A 258 -16.54 -2.17 5.05
CA THR A 258 -15.89 -3.41 5.49
C THR A 258 -16.22 -3.66 6.96
N SER A 259 -16.05 -4.91 7.38
CA SER A 259 -16.06 -5.26 8.80
C SER A 259 -14.75 -4.79 9.47
N LYS A 260 -14.69 -4.91 10.79
CA LYS A 260 -13.50 -4.55 11.60
C LYS A 260 -12.40 -5.61 11.61
N SER A 261 -12.64 -6.81 11.06
CA SER A 261 -11.72 -7.94 11.18
C SER A 261 -11.68 -8.77 9.89
N PRO A 262 -10.56 -9.46 9.60
CA PRO A 262 -10.47 -10.33 8.43
C PRO A 262 -11.62 -11.34 8.37
N PRO A 263 -12.17 -11.62 7.18
CA PRO A 263 -11.66 -11.23 5.88
C PRO A 263 -12.07 -9.82 5.40
N TYR A 264 -12.64 -8.97 6.26
CA TYR A 264 -13.06 -7.57 6.02
C TYR A 264 -14.21 -7.37 5.00
N CYS A 265 -14.28 -8.15 3.94
CA CYS A 265 -15.41 -8.14 3.00
C CYS A 265 -16.74 -8.43 3.70
N MET A 266 -17.82 -7.83 3.17
CA MET A 266 -19.17 -7.94 3.73
C MET A 266 -20.19 -8.59 2.77
N GLY A 267 -19.80 -8.93 1.54
CA GLY A 267 -20.70 -9.46 0.51
C GLY A 267 -21.28 -8.38 -0.37
#